data_AF-A0A8C5SBD5-F1
#
_entry.id   AF-A0A8C5SBD5-F1
#
_cell.length_a   1.000
_cell.length_b   1.000
_cell.length_c   1.000
_cell.angle_alpha   90.00
_cell.angle_beta   90.00
_cell.angle_gamma   90.00
#
_symmetry.space_group_name_H-M   'P 1'
#
loop_
_entity.id
_entity.type
_entity.pdbx_description
1 polymer ?
#
loop_
_entity_poly.entity_id
_entity_poly.type
_entity_poly.pdbx_seq_one_letter_code
_entity_poly.pdbx_strand_id
1 'polypeptide(L)'
;MSQWCKLQQLDSKFLEHVHQLYDDNFPMEIRQYLAQWLENQDWDHAAEDFSMATLLFQNLLSQLDDQYSRFTQENNFLLQHNIRRSKRNLHNTFVEEPMYMAVMISKCLQEERNILKIAESTNQVSYPLCAWKTEIEQMIKNLEDVQDEYDFKFKTFQVRECEPNNMTQDDYKKEKVQLHTMYLQLHGKRQDVLHLISSSLPVIENTQNALITEELVEWKHRQQMACIGGPPNACLDQLQNWFTSVAESLQQILQQLKKLEELEQKFTDEADPITQQKKGLYERTWNLFKQLIQSSFVVERQPCMPTHPQRPLVLKTGVQFTVKLSEVLKFWFLDSFHDWLHTSSRDGS
;
A
#
# COMPACT_ATOMS: atom_id res chain seq x y z
N MET A 1 -20.49 6.69 3.99
CA MET A 1 -19.50 6.36 5.04
C MET A 1 -19.19 7.62 5.82
N SER A 2 -19.17 7.56 7.15
CA SER A 2 -18.83 8.70 8.00
C SER A 2 -17.37 9.15 7.78
N GLN A 3 -17.08 10.39 8.11
CA GLN A 3 -15.72 10.94 8.18
C GLN A 3 -14.85 10.10 9.12
N TRP A 4 -15.41 9.66 10.26
CA TRP A 4 -14.71 8.79 11.20
C TRP A 4 -14.26 7.47 10.59
N CYS A 5 -15.13 6.79 9.82
CA CYS A 5 -14.76 5.56 9.13
C CYS A 5 -13.59 5.77 8.15
N LYS A 6 -13.54 6.92 7.46
CA LYS A 6 -12.44 7.23 6.54
C LYS A 6 -11.12 7.44 7.27
N LEU A 7 -11.15 8.12 8.42
CA LEU A 7 -9.95 8.34 9.24
C LEU A 7 -9.37 7.04 9.76
N GLN A 8 -10.22 6.12 10.23
CA GLN A 8 -9.79 4.81 10.74
C GLN A 8 -9.12 3.92 9.68
N GLN A 9 -9.24 4.27 8.40
CA GLN A 9 -8.60 3.57 7.28
C GLN A 9 -7.24 4.18 6.90
N LEU A 10 -6.84 5.29 7.52
CA LEU A 10 -5.56 5.94 7.23
C LEU A 10 -4.39 5.20 7.88
N ASP A 11 -3.19 5.47 7.36
CA ASP A 11 -1.94 4.95 7.93
C ASP A 11 -1.72 5.44 9.38
N SER A 12 -0.94 4.67 10.14
CA SER A 12 -0.63 4.91 11.55
C SER A 12 -0.11 6.33 11.84
N LYS A 13 0.66 6.95 10.91
CA LYS A 13 1.12 8.33 11.08
C LYS A 13 -0.04 9.33 11.18
N PHE A 14 -1.11 9.13 10.42
CA PHE A 14 -2.27 10.02 10.44
C PHE A 14 -3.15 9.72 11.65
N LEU A 15 -3.26 8.43 12.03
CA LEU A 15 -3.97 8.03 13.25
C LEU A 15 -3.32 8.61 14.51
N GLU A 16 -1.99 8.75 14.56
CA GLU A 16 -1.29 9.41 15.67
C GLU A 16 -1.67 10.90 15.77
N HIS A 17 -1.82 11.59 14.63
CA HIS A 17 -2.33 12.97 14.63
C HIS A 17 -3.78 13.01 15.11
N VAL A 18 -4.62 12.05 14.71
CA VAL A 18 -5.99 11.92 15.22
C VAL A 18 -5.97 11.72 16.74
N HIS A 19 -5.08 10.87 17.28
CA HIS A 19 -4.97 10.67 18.73
C HIS A 19 -4.65 11.96 19.49
N GLN A 20 -3.84 12.85 18.92
CA GLN A 20 -3.50 14.14 19.54
C GLN A 20 -4.65 15.15 19.55
N LEU A 21 -5.71 14.94 18.75
CA LEU A 21 -6.88 15.82 18.72
C LEU A 21 -7.86 15.59 19.87
N TYR A 22 -7.79 14.43 20.53
CA TYR A 22 -8.77 14.01 21.53
C TYR A 22 -8.14 13.91 22.91
N ASP A 23 -8.78 14.56 23.88
CA ASP A 23 -8.36 14.59 25.28
C ASP A 23 -9.56 14.30 26.22
N ASP A 24 -9.38 14.50 27.52
CA ASP A 24 -10.44 14.31 28.52
C ASP A 24 -11.60 15.32 28.39
N ASN A 25 -11.41 16.44 27.68
CA ASN A 25 -12.44 17.46 27.47
C ASN A 25 -13.43 17.01 26.38
N PHE A 26 -12.93 16.40 25.31
CA PHE A 26 -13.76 15.73 24.31
C PHE A 26 -13.28 14.30 24.06
N PRO A 27 -13.81 13.31 24.79
CA PRO A 27 -13.31 11.95 24.71
C PRO A 27 -13.63 11.31 23.36
N MET A 28 -12.63 10.63 22.79
CA MET A 28 -12.71 9.93 21.49
C MET A 28 -13.85 8.90 21.44
N GLU A 29 -14.27 8.36 22.58
CA GLU A 29 -15.39 7.44 22.70
C GLU A 29 -16.70 8.06 22.21
N ILE A 30 -16.94 9.33 22.57
CA ILE A 30 -18.13 10.08 22.14
C ILE A 30 -18.04 10.35 20.64
N ARG A 31 -16.86 10.77 20.17
CA ARG A 31 -16.58 10.95 18.74
C ARG A 31 -16.88 9.69 17.93
N GLN A 32 -16.47 8.52 18.42
CA GLN A 32 -16.63 7.23 17.74
C GLN A 32 -18.09 6.77 17.72
N TYR A 33 -18.75 6.70 18.87
CA TYR A 33 -20.09 6.10 18.96
C TYR A 33 -21.21 7.01 18.45
N LEU A 34 -20.98 8.32 18.44
CA LEU A 34 -21.91 9.31 17.90
C LEU A 34 -21.43 9.92 16.59
N ALA A 35 -20.47 9.29 15.91
CA ALA A 35 -19.81 9.84 14.73
C ALA A 35 -20.77 10.40 13.68
N GLN A 36 -21.75 9.58 13.28
CA GLN A 36 -22.71 9.98 12.25
C GLN A 36 -23.63 11.10 12.71
N TRP A 37 -24.02 11.14 13.99
CA TRP A 37 -24.85 12.22 14.52
C TRP A 37 -24.07 13.53 14.60
N LEU A 38 -22.85 13.49 15.15
CA LEU A 38 -21.95 14.63 15.27
C LEU A 38 -21.65 15.25 13.91
N GLU A 39 -21.31 14.43 12.91
CA GLU A 39 -20.97 14.91 11.56
C GLU A 39 -22.15 15.57 10.82
N ASN A 40 -23.38 15.31 11.24
CA ASN A 40 -24.59 15.86 10.63
C ASN A 40 -25.08 17.18 11.25
N GLN A 41 -24.45 17.65 12.35
CA GLN A 41 -24.85 18.92 12.98
C GLN A 41 -24.01 20.09 12.45
N ASP A 42 -24.60 21.29 12.48
CA ASP A 42 -23.92 22.53 12.13
C ASP A 42 -23.24 23.14 13.37
N TRP A 43 -22.06 22.61 13.69
CA TRP A 43 -21.27 23.08 14.83
C TRP A 43 -20.68 24.48 14.63
N ASP A 44 -20.49 24.90 13.39
CA ASP A 44 -19.97 26.25 13.07
C ASP A 44 -21.03 27.31 13.41
N HIS A 45 -22.29 27.07 13.05
CA HIS A 45 -23.39 27.94 13.46
C HIS A 45 -23.61 27.92 14.98
N ALA A 46 -23.54 26.74 15.61
CA ALA A 46 -23.67 26.61 17.05
C ALA A 46 -22.52 27.26 17.85
N ALA A 47 -21.34 27.44 17.23
CA ALA A 47 -20.24 28.17 17.85
C ALA A 47 -20.51 29.68 17.95
N GLU A 48 -21.44 30.21 17.16
CA GLU A 48 -21.80 31.64 17.11
C GLU A 48 -23.14 31.95 17.81
N ASP A 49 -24.02 30.96 17.98
CA ASP A 49 -25.35 31.11 18.59
C ASP A 49 -25.49 30.27 19.88
N PHE A 50 -25.60 30.96 21.02
CA PHE A 50 -25.77 30.33 22.34
C PHE A 50 -27.01 29.43 22.45
N SER A 51 -28.12 29.82 21.82
CA SER A 51 -29.37 29.05 21.88
C SER A 51 -29.26 27.74 21.12
N MET A 52 -28.63 27.79 19.94
CA MET A 52 -28.32 26.61 19.14
C MET A 52 -27.30 25.72 19.84
N ALA A 53 -26.25 26.30 20.43
CA ALA A 53 -25.25 25.56 21.21
C ALA A 53 -25.89 24.78 22.37
N THR A 54 -26.80 25.44 23.10
CA THR A 54 -27.53 24.83 24.23
C THR A 54 -28.43 23.70 23.75
N LEU A 55 -29.14 23.89 22.64
CA LEU A 55 -29.99 22.86 22.05
C LEU A 55 -29.18 21.63 21.63
N LEU A 56 -28.08 21.83 20.90
CA LEU A 56 -27.21 20.74 20.44
C LEU A 56 -26.54 20.02 21.61
N PHE A 57 -26.17 20.74 22.68
CA PHE A 57 -25.64 20.13 23.88
C PHE A 57 -26.65 19.19 24.55
N GLN A 58 -27.90 19.63 24.73
CA GLN A 58 -28.94 18.78 25.30
C GLN A 58 -29.23 17.57 24.40
N ASN A 59 -29.25 17.77 23.09
CA ASN A 59 -29.42 16.67 22.14
C ASN A 59 -28.26 15.67 22.20
N LEU A 60 -27.02 16.14 22.36
CA LEU A 60 -25.85 15.28 22.53
C LEU A 60 -25.97 14.42 23.81
N LEU A 61 -26.40 15.00 24.93
CA LEU A 61 -26.63 14.26 26.16
C LEU A 61 -27.73 13.20 26.01
N SER A 62 -28.79 13.49 25.25
CA SER A 62 -29.84 12.52 24.91
C SER A 62 -29.30 11.39 24.02
N GLN A 63 -28.47 11.70 23.03
CA GLN A 63 -27.83 10.68 22.19
C GLN A 63 -26.95 9.74 23.02
N LEU A 64 -26.26 10.25 24.06
CA LEU A 64 -25.48 9.41 24.97
C LEU A 64 -26.35 8.48 25.83
N ASP A 65 -27.55 8.90 26.22
CA ASP A 65 -28.52 8.03 26.92
C ASP A 65 -29.02 6.89 26.01
N ASP A 66 -29.28 7.20 24.74
CA ASP A 66 -29.66 6.20 23.75
C ASP A 66 -28.53 5.18 23.55
N GLN A 67 -27.27 5.63 23.44
CA GLN A 67 -26.11 4.72 23.34
C GLN A 67 -25.91 3.89 24.60
N TYR A 68 -26.10 4.49 25.78
CA TYR A 68 -26.05 3.75 27.05
C TYR A 68 -27.09 2.62 27.08
N SER A 69 -28.30 2.89 26.59
CA SER A 69 -29.38 1.90 26.50
C SER A 69 -29.03 0.76 25.54
N ARG A 70 -28.38 1.05 24.41
CA ARG A 70 -27.88 0.03 23.47
C ARG A 70 -26.81 -0.85 24.12
N PHE A 71 -25.82 -0.26 24.79
CA PHE A 71 -24.79 -1.03 25.51
C PHE A 71 -25.35 -1.84 26.68
N THR A 72 -26.46 -1.41 27.26
CA THR A 72 -27.21 -2.19 28.25
C THR A 72 -27.83 -3.43 27.62
N GLN A 73 -28.45 -3.31 26.45
CA GLN A 73 -29.01 -4.46 25.71
C GLN A 73 -27.92 -5.45 25.27
N GLU A 74 -26.75 -4.96 24.91
CA GLU A 74 -25.58 -5.76 24.52
C GLU A 74 -24.82 -6.37 25.72
N ASN A 75 -25.22 -6.08 26.96
CA ASN A 75 -24.52 -6.47 28.19
C ASN A 75 -23.04 -6.04 28.25
N ASN A 76 -22.67 -4.96 27.55
CA ASN A 76 -21.29 -4.47 27.51
C ASN A 76 -20.98 -3.55 28.71
N PHE A 77 -20.63 -4.16 29.84
CA PHE A 77 -20.36 -3.45 31.10
C PHE A 77 -19.29 -2.36 30.98
N LEU A 78 -18.22 -2.61 30.20
CA LEU A 78 -17.13 -1.65 30.02
C LEU A 78 -17.61 -0.39 29.29
N LEU A 79 -18.30 -0.55 28.16
CA LEU A 79 -18.78 0.58 27.38
C LEU A 79 -19.89 1.35 28.09
N GLN A 80 -20.75 0.67 28.86
CA GLN A 80 -21.72 1.33 29.75
C GLN A 80 -21.03 2.23 30.77
N HIS A 81 -20.00 1.73 31.44
CA HIS A 81 -19.23 2.50 32.42
C HIS A 81 -18.56 3.71 31.76
N ASN A 82 -17.92 3.51 30.60
CA ASN A 82 -17.20 4.56 29.89
C ASN A 82 -18.15 5.67 29.41
N ILE A 83 -19.25 5.34 28.69
CA ILE A 83 -20.23 6.36 28.25
C ILE A 83 -20.84 7.10 29.44
N ARG A 84 -21.13 6.42 30.55
CA ARG A 84 -21.68 7.06 31.75
C ARG A 84 -20.69 8.08 32.34
N ARG A 85 -19.39 7.74 32.36
CA ARG A 85 -18.33 8.65 32.80
C ARG A 85 -18.19 9.82 31.83
N SER A 86 -18.11 9.56 30.53
CA SER A 86 -17.90 10.58 29.49
C SER A 86 -19.07 11.56 29.42
N LYS A 87 -20.33 11.09 29.59
CA LYS A 87 -21.50 11.96 29.74
C LYS A 87 -21.41 12.88 30.96
N ARG A 88 -21.01 12.34 32.12
CA ARG A 88 -20.86 13.14 33.35
C ARG A 88 -19.78 14.21 33.18
N ASN A 89 -18.65 13.86 32.55
CA ASN A 89 -17.56 14.79 32.28
C ASN A 89 -18.00 15.91 31.33
N LEU A 90 -18.66 15.58 30.21
CA LEU A 90 -19.21 16.59 29.30
C LEU A 90 -20.19 17.52 30.01
N HIS A 91 -21.10 16.96 30.81
CA HIS A 91 -22.08 17.75 31.54
C HIS A 91 -21.40 18.76 32.47
N ASN A 92 -20.46 18.30 33.29
CA ASN A 92 -19.78 19.16 34.25
C ASN A 92 -18.88 20.23 33.60
N THR A 93 -18.39 19.97 32.39
CA THR A 93 -17.44 20.86 31.70
C THR A 93 -18.14 21.93 30.88
N PHE A 94 -19.27 21.61 30.24
CA PHE A 94 -19.87 22.48 29.22
C PHE A 94 -21.29 22.97 29.53
N VAL A 95 -21.90 22.58 30.67
CA VAL A 95 -23.26 23.02 31.01
C VAL A 95 -23.39 24.55 31.12
N GLU A 96 -22.37 25.22 31.64
CA GLU A 96 -22.34 26.68 31.77
C GLU A 96 -21.90 27.38 30.48
N GLU A 97 -21.10 26.70 29.64
CA GLU A 97 -20.55 27.26 28.39
C GLU A 97 -20.74 26.32 27.17
N PRO A 98 -21.97 26.10 26.68
CA PRO A 98 -22.23 25.19 25.56
C PRO A 98 -21.58 25.62 24.24
N MET A 99 -21.37 26.92 24.05
CA MET A 99 -20.70 27.46 22.86
C MET A 99 -19.23 27.00 22.77
N TYR A 100 -18.54 26.89 23.91
CA TYR A 100 -17.16 26.41 23.93
C TYR A 100 -17.06 24.95 23.46
N MET A 101 -18.05 24.12 23.83
CA MET A 101 -18.19 22.77 23.29
C MET A 101 -18.38 22.79 21.77
N ALA A 102 -19.28 23.63 21.26
CA ALA A 102 -19.55 23.71 19.82
C ALA A 102 -18.29 24.11 19.02
N VAL A 103 -17.54 25.11 19.51
CA VAL A 103 -16.24 25.51 18.95
C VAL A 103 -15.25 24.35 18.95
N MET A 104 -15.16 23.60 20.06
CA MET A 104 -14.25 22.47 20.19
C MET A 104 -14.60 21.35 19.20
N ILE A 105 -15.88 20.95 19.12
CA ILE A 105 -16.32 19.88 18.20
C ILE A 105 -16.11 20.31 16.74
N SER A 106 -16.44 21.57 16.40
CA SER A 106 -16.17 22.14 15.07
C SER A 106 -14.69 22.02 14.71
N LYS A 107 -13.79 22.49 15.59
CA LYS A 107 -12.34 22.41 15.39
C LYS A 107 -11.84 20.98 15.21
N CYS A 108 -12.26 20.04 16.06
CA CYS A 108 -11.87 18.63 15.92
C CYS A 108 -12.30 18.08 14.56
N LEU A 109 -13.55 18.31 14.14
CA LEU A 109 -14.06 17.85 12.84
C LEU A 109 -13.37 18.53 11.66
N GLN A 110 -12.95 19.79 11.79
CA GLN A 110 -12.20 20.51 10.77
C GLN A 110 -10.78 19.96 10.63
N GLU A 111 -10.07 19.73 11.73
CA GLU A 111 -8.71 19.18 11.69
C GLU A 111 -8.68 17.76 11.16
N GLU A 112 -9.68 16.95 11.50
CA GLU A 112 -9.88 15.64 10.87
C GLU A 112 -9.98 15.72 9.34
N ARG A 113 -10.71 16.71 8.80
CA ARG A 113 -10.80 16.93 7.34
C ARG A 113 -9.46 17.36 6.76
N ASN A 114 -8.66 18.14 7.50
CA ASN A 114 -7.32 18.52 7.08
C ASN A 114 -6.41 17.28 7.00
N ILE A 115 -6.45 16.42 8.01
CA ILE A 115 -5.70 15.14 8.03
C ILE A 115 -6.08 14.28 6.82
N LEU A 116 -7.37 14.15 6.51
CA LEU A 116 -7.83 13.39 5.33
C LEU A 116 -7.27 13.98 4.02
N LYS A 117 -7.32 15.30 3.85
CA LYS A 117 -6.76 15.97 2.65
C LYS A 117 -5.25 15.73 2.50
N ILE A 118 -4.50 15.80 3.59
CA ILE A 118 -3.06 15.53 3.58
C ILE A 118 -2.80 14.06 3.22
N ALA A 119 -3.56 13.13 3.79
CA ALA A 119 -3.44 11.70 3.49
C ALA A 119 -3.75 11.37 2.02
N GLU A 120 -4.79 11.99 1.44
CA GLU A 120 -5.13 11.85 0.03
C GLU A 120 -3.99 12.32 -0.89
N SER A 121 -3.29 13.41 -0.53
CA SER A 121 -2.12 13.87 -1.30
C SER A 121 -0.91 12.94 -1.18
N THR A 122 -0.75 12.26 -0.05
CA THR A 122 0.38 11.36 0.23
C THR A 122 0.20 9.98 -0.43
N ASN A 123 -1.04 9.49 -0.55
CA ASN A 123 -1.35 8.16 -1.09
C ASN A 123 -1.27 8.06 -2.63
N GLN A 124 -0.92 9.15 -3.33
CA GLN A 124 -0.73 9.13 -4.79
C GLN A 124 0.42 8.22 -5.25
N VAL A 125 1.29 7.79 -4.33
CA VAL A 125 2.46 6.94 -4.62
C VAL A 125 2.09 5.47 -4.86
N SER A 126 1.02 4.95 -4.25
CA SER A 126 0.66 3.52 -4.30
C SER A 126 -0.28 3.14 -5.45
N TYR A 127 -1.11 4.06 -5.92
CA TYR A 127 -2.11 3.80 -6.97
C TYR A 127 -1.53 3.45 -8.36
N PRO A 128 -0.45 4.11 -8.85
CA PRO A 128 0.10 3.81 -10.18
C PRO A 128 0.69 2.40 -10.28
N LEU A 129 1.33 1.93 -9.20
CA LEU A 129 2.03 0.65 -9.14
C LEU A 129 1.07 -0.55 -9.31
N CYS A 130 -0.09 -0.50 -8.64
CA CYS A 130 -1.10 -1.57 -8.71
C CYS A 130 -1.78 -1.67 -10.09
N ALA A 131 -1.90 -0.56 -10.81
CA ALA A 131 -2.55 -0.53 -12.13
C ALA A 131 -1.71 -1.29 -13.17
N TRP A 132 -0.42 -0.97 -13.30
CA TRP A 132 0.46 -1.64 -14.26
C TRP A 132 0.69 -3.10 -13.94
N LYS A 133 0.78 -3.42 -12.64
CA LYS A 133 0.80 -4.80 -12.13
C LYS A 133 -0.27 -5.66 -12.81
N THR A 134 -1.52 -5.21 -12.77
CA THR A 134 -2.66 -5.97 -13.30
C THR A 134 -2.67 -5.98 -14.83
N GLU A 135 -2.30 -4.85 -15.44
CA GLU A 135 -2.31 -4.68 -16.90
C GLU A 135 -1.26 -5.54 -17.60
N ILE A 136 -0.02 -5.59 -17.08
CA ILE A 136 1.07 -6.40 -17.64
C ILE A 136 0.71 -7.89 -17.59
N GLU A 137 0.18 -8.36 -16.45
CA GLU A 137 -0.28 -9.75 -16.30
C GLU A 137 -1.34 -10.13 -17.34
N GLN A 138 -2.34 -9.26 -17.53
CA GLN A 138 -3.40 -9.52 -18.49
C GLN A 138 -2.87 -9.52 -19.93
N MET A 139 -1.94 -8.62 -20.25
CA MET A 139 -1.32 -8.59 -21.59
C MET A 139 -0.47 -9.82 -21.87
N ILE A 140 0.29 -10.32 -20.89
CA ILE A 140 1.10 -11.54 -21.04
C ILE A 140 0.22 -12.77 -21.19
N LYS A 141 -0.88 -12.87 -20.44
CA LYS A 141 -1.85 -13.95 -20.61
C LYS A 141 -2.44 -13.95 -22.03
N ASN A 142 -2.86 -12.79 -22.51
CA ASN A 142 -3.38 -12.66 -23.87
C ASN A 142 -2.30 -12.98 -24.93
N LEU A 143 -1.03 -12.64 -24.67
CA LEU A 143 0.09 -12.98 -25.53
C LEU A 143 0.32 -14.50 -25.60
N GLU A 144 0.26 -15.19 -24.46
CA GLU A 144 0.37 -16.65 -24.38
C GLU A 144 -0.74 -17.33 -25.19
N ASP A 145 -2.00 -16.89 -25.04
CA ASP A 145 -3.15 -17.43 -25.79
C ASP A 145 -2.98 -17.27 -27.32
N VAL A 146 -2.55 -16.09 -27.77
CA VAL A 146 -2.31 -15.81 -29.20
C VAL A 146 -1.14 -16.63 -29.74
N GLN A 147 -0.09 -16.83 -28.93
CA GLN A 147 1.05 -17.64 -29.31
C GLN A 147 0.68 -19.11 -29.45
N ASP A 148 -0.10 -19.66 -28.51
CA ASP A 148 -0.55 -21.05 -28.55
C ASP A 148 -1.50 -21.28 -29.76
N GLU A 149 -2.37 -20.31 -30.10
CA GLU A 149 -3.20 -20.38 -31.31
C GLU A 149 -2.35 -20.37 -32.60
N TYR A 150 -1.34 -19.50 -32.66
CA TYR A 150 -0.40 -19.44 -33.78
C TYR A 150 0.35 -20.77 -33.94
N ASP A 151 0.91 -21.30 -32.85
CA ASP A 151 1.64 -22.57 -32.81
C ASP A 151 0.78 -23.72 -33.33
N PHE A 152 -0.48 -23.79 -32.88
CA PHE A 152 -1.42 -24.81 -33.31
C PHE A 152 -1.68 -24.74 -34.82
N LYS A 153 -1.98 -23.54 -35.35
CA LYS A 153 -2.23 -23.36 -36.79
C LYS A 153 -0.99 -23.62 -37.63
N PHE A 154 0.18 -23.18 -37.18
CA PHE A 154 1.44 -23.39 -37.88
C PHE A 154 1.80 -24.88 -37.97
N LYS A 155 1.69 -25.63 -36.86
CA LYS A 155 1.88 -27.09 -36.84
C LYS A 155 0.88 -27.81 -37.74
N THR A 156 -0.39 -27.39 -37.71
CA THR A 156 -1.45 -27.97 -38.58
C THR A 156 -1.19 -27.70 -40.06
N PHE A 157 -0.64 -26.54 -40.41
CA PHE A 157 -0.23 -26.21 -41.76
C PHE A 157 0.96 -27.06 -42.23
N GLN A 158 2.00 -27.22 -41.40
CA GLN A 158 3.18 -28.05 -41.74
C GLN A 158 2.81 -29.51 -42.04
N VAL A 159 1.90 -30.10 -41.25
CA VAL A 159 1.45 -31.49 -41.46
C VAL A 159 0.74 -31.62 -42.82
N ARG A 160 -0.12 -30.66 -43.18
CA ARG A 160 -0.83 -30.66 -44.46
C ARG A 160 0.08 -30.37 -45.65
N GLU A 161 1.14 -29.58 -45.49
CA GLU A 161 2.14 -29.32 -46.53
C GLU A 161 2.95 -30.58 -46.88
N CYS A 162 3.17 -31.48 -45.92
CA CYS A 162 3.88 -32.75 -46.15
C CYS A 162 3.03 -33.81 -46.87
N GLU A 163 1.72 -33.64 -47.00
CA GLU A 163 0.81 -34.59 -47.65
C GLU A 163 0.58 -34.22 -49.13
N PRO A 164 1.01 -35.06 -50.10
CA PRO A 164 1.13 -34.66 -51.51
C PRO A 164 -0.17 -34.47 -52.31
N ASN A 165 -1.36 -34.50 -51.68
CA ASN A 165 -2.64 -34.48 -52.42
C ASN A 165 -3.80 -33.69 -51.78
N ASN A 166 -3.56 -32.89 -50.73
CA ASN A 166 -4.66 -32.31 -49.93
C ASN A 166 -4.88 -30.79 -50.06
N MET A 167 -4.11 -30.04 -50.87
CA MET A 167 -4.23 -28.57 -50.87
C MET A 167 -4.11 -27.94 -52.26
N THR A 168 -5.05 -27.04 -52.59
CA THR A 168 -4.95 -26.23 -53.81
C THR A 168 -3.92 -25.11 -53.63
N GLN A 169 -3.32 -24.64 -54.73
CA GLN A 169 -2.31 -23.57 -54.70
C GLN A 169 -2.88 -22.24 -54.14
N ASP A 170 -4.18 -21.99 -54.32
CA ASP A 170 -4.84 -20.77 -53.84
C ASP A 170 -5.10 -20.83 -52.33
N ASP A 171 -5.48 -22.01 -51.81
CA ASP A 171 -5.66 -22.24 -50.37
C ASP A 171 -4.32 -22.17 -49.63
N TYR A 172 -3.25 -22.72 -50.21
CA TYR A 172 -1.88 -22.61 -49.68
C TYR A 172 -1.46 -21.14 -49.48
N LYS A 173 -1.69 -20.30 -50.50
CA LYS A 173 -1.33 -18.88 -50.45
C LYS A 173 -2.14 -18.13 -49.38
N LYS A 174 -3.45 -18.40 -49.27
CA LYS A 174 -4.32 -17.79 -48.25
C LYS A 174 -3.88 -18.15 -46.84
N GLU A 175 -3.61 -19.42 -46.57
CA GLU A 175 -3.20 -19.88 -45.24
C GLU A 175 -1.81 -19.33 -44.86
N LYS A 176 -0.88 -19.25 -45.82
CA LYS A 176 0.44 -18.62 -45.59
C LYS A 176 0.35 -17.13 -45.25
N VAL A 177 -0.55 -16.38 -45.91
CA VAL A 177 -0.81 -14.96 -45.59
C VAL A 177 -1.46 -14.83 -44.20
N GLN A 178 -2.37 -15.74 -43.85
CA GLN A 178 -2.99 -15.77 -42.52
C GLN A 178 -1.95 -16.01 -41.42
N LEU A 179 -1.06 -17.00 -41.59
CA LEU A 179 0.02 -17.28 -40.65
C LEU A 179 0.97 -16.08 -40.50
N HIS A 180 1.32 -15.41 -41.61
CA HIS A 180 2.14 -14.21 -41.55
C HIS A 180 1.45 -13.07 -40.80
N THR A 181 0.14 -12.90 -40.97
CA THR A 181 -0.65 -11.90 -40.25
C THR A 181 -0.66 -12.18 -38.74
N MET A 182 -0.85 -13.45 -38.35
CA MET A 182 -0.81 -13.86 -36.94
C MET A 182 0.59 -13.66 -36.33
N TYR A 183 1.65 -13.95 -37.08
CA TYR A 183 3.02 -13.68 -36.66
C TYR A 183 3.25 -12.17 -36.40
N LEU A 184 2.80 -11.29 -37.30
CA LEU A 184 2.93 -9.84 -37.09
C LEU A 184 2.14 -9.35 -35.88
N GLN A 185 0.96 -9.95 -35.62
CA GLN A 185 0.18 -9.68 -34.41
C GLN A 185 0.92 -10.11 -33.15
N LEU A 186 1.50 -11.32 -33.15
CA LEU A 186 2.29 -11.83 -32.04
C LEU A 186 3.49 -10.92 -31.75
N HIS A 187 4.25 -10.56 -32.79
CA HIS A 187 5.38 -9.64 -32.68
C HIS A 187 4.95 -8.27 -32.11
N GLY A 188 3.87 -7.69 -32.61
CA GLY A 188 3.32 -6.43 -32.08
C GLY A 188 2.94 -6.54 -30.60
N LYS A 189 2.28 -7.63 -30.20
CA LYS A 189 1.93 -7.88 -28.79
C LYS A 189 3.17 -8.03 -27.90
N ARG A 190 4.23 -8.68 -28.37
CA ARG A 190 5.52 -8.76 -27.65
C ARG A 190 6.10 -7.36 -27.42
N GLN A 191 6.09 -6.50 -28.45
CA GLN A 191 6.55 -5.11 -28.31
C GLN A 191 5.71 -4.31 -27.33
N ASP A 192 4.38 -4.43 -27.38
CA ASP A 192 3.47 -3.71 -26.49
C ASP A 192 3.74 -4.05 -25.01
N VAL A 193 3.92 -5.35 -24.69
CA VAL A 193 4.23 -5.81 -23.33
C VAL A 193 5.58 -5.25 -22.86
N LEU A 194 6.62 -5.37 -23.68
CA LEU A 194 7.97 -4.89 -23.34
C LEU A 194 7.99 -3.37 -23.15
N HIS A 195 7.26 -2.64 -23.98
CA HIS A 195 7.10 -1.20 -23.84
C HIS A 195 6.43 -0.83 -22.52
N LEU A 196 5.34 -1.53 -22.14
CA LEU A 196 4.65 -1.29 -20.88
C LEU A 196 5.59 -1.55 -19.68
N ILE A 197 6.29 -2.69 -19.66
CA ILE A 197 7.30 -3.00 -18.63
C ILE A 197 8.36 -1.90 -18.57
N SER A 198 8.95 -1.53 -19.71
CA SER A 198 9.98 -0.49 -19.80
C SER A 198 9.49 0.87 -19.28
N SER A 199 8.25 1.25 -19.59
CA SER A 199 7.64 2.52 -19.16
C SER A 199 7.31 2.58 -17.67
N SER A 200 7.03 1.43 -17.04
CA SER A 200 6.75 1.35 -15.61
C SER A 200 8.00 1.49 -14.73
N LEU A 201 9.16 1.02 -15.20
CA LEU A 201 10.39 1.00 -14.41
C LEU A 201 10.87 2.39 -13.95
N PRO A 202 10.86 3.46 -14.77
CA PRO A 202 11.19 4.81 -14.32
C PRO A 202 10.29 5.31 -13.18
N VAL A 203 9.01 4.94 -13.18
CA VAL A 203 8.10 5.39 -12.12
C VAL A 203 8.34 4.62 -10.83
N ILE A 204 8.57 3.30 -10.93
CA ILE A 204 8.99 2.48 -9.78
C ILE A 204 10.30 3.03 -9.19
N GLU A 205 11.26 3.37 -10.04
CA GLU A 205 12.55 3.95 -9.65
C GLU A 205 12.39 5.30 -8.94
N ASN A 206 11.58 6.21 -9.47
CA ASN A 206 11.31 7.50 -8.83
C ASN A 206 10.63 7.33 -7.47
N THR A 207 9.64 6.45 -7.38
CA THR A 207 8.96 6.11 -6.12
C THR A 207 9.93 5.51 -5.11
N GLN A 208 10.77 4.56 -5.54
CA GLN A 208 11.81 3.96 -4.71
C GLN A 208 12.82 5.01 -4.21
N ASN A 209 13.22 5.95 -5.06
CA ASN A 209 14.14 7.01 -4.69
C ASN A 209 13.54 7.92 -3.61
N ALA A 210 12.30 8.38 -3.77
CA ALA A 210 11.61 9.16 -2.73
C ALA A 210 11.52 8.36 -1.41
N LEU A 211 11.13 7.09 -1.48
CA LEU A 211 11.04 6.21 -0.30
C LEU A 211 12.38 6.05 0.44
N ILE A 212 13.48 5.85 -0.27
CA ILE A 212 14.80 5.59 0.32
C ILE A 212 15.49 6.88 0.77
N THR A 213 15.37 7.96 -0.02
CA THR A 213 16.14 9.20 0.21
C THR A 213 15.41 10.22 1.07
N GLU A 214 14.08 10.19 1.11
CA GLU A 214 13.27 11.11 1.90
C GLU A 214 12.68 10.37 3.12
N GLU A 215 11.68 9.51 2.90
CA GLU A 215 10.89 8.89 3.97
C GLU A 215 11.72 8.06 4.95
N LEU A 216 12.63 7.21 4.44
CA LEU A 216 13.52 6.40 5.28
C LEU A 216 14.52 7.28 6.06
N VAL A 217 15.03 8.35 5.44
CA VAL A 217 15.98 9.26 6.08
C VAL A 217 15.30 10.05 7.19
N GLU A 218 14.09 10.57 6.94
CA GLU A 218 13.29 11.25 7.94
C GLU A 218 12.91 10.34 9.10
N TRP A 219 12.56 9.09 8.83
CA TRP A 219 12.32 8.11 9.89
C TRP A 219 13.57 7.84 10.73
N LYS A 220 14.75 7.69 10.11
CA LYS A 220 16.02 7.56 10.83
C LYS A 220 16.32 8.79 11.69
N HIS A 221 16.06 9.98 11.17
CA HIS A 221 16.23 11.23 11.91
C HIS A 221 15.28 11.30 13.12
N ARG A 222 14.00 10.96 12.93
CA ARG A 222 13.02 10.87 14.04
C ARG A 222 13.43 9.83 15.08
N GLN A 223 13.94 8.67 14.66
CA GLN A 223 14.46 7.66 15.58
C GLN A 223 15.63 8.21 16.42
N GLN A 224 16.56 8.95 15.79
CA GLN A 224 17.68 9.59 16.49
C GLN A 224 17.18 10.59 17.53
N MET A 225 16.22 11.44 17.16
CA MET A 225 15.59 12.42 18.06
C MET A 225 14.89 11.72 19.24
N ALA A 226 14.14 10.64 18.99
CA ALA A 226 13.49 9.87 20.03
C ALA A 226 14.51 9.24 21.01
N CYS A 227 15.68 8.82 20.53
CA CYS A 227 16.74 8.27 21.39
C CYS A 227 17.34 9.30 22.36
N ILE A 228 17.28 10.60 22.05
CA ILE A 228 17.77 11.68 22.91
C ILE A 228 16.66 12.35 23.73
N GLY A 229 15.47 11.75 23.80
CA GLY A 229 14.34 12.26 24.57
C GLY A 229 13.37 13.16 23.79
N GLY A 230 13.46 13.17 22.47
CA GLY A 230 12.45 13.77 21.58
C GLY A 230 11.13 12.99 21.57
N PRO A 231 10.15 13.43 20.75
CA PRO A 231 8.84 12.78 20.67
C PRO A 231 8.95 11.31 20.22
N PRO A 232 7.98 10.45 20.59
CA PRO A 232 7.98 9.04 20.19
C PRO A 232 8.08 8.88 18.66
N ASN A 233 8.90 7.94 18.21
CA ASN A 233 9.04 7.67 16.78
C ASN A 233 7.81 6.94 16.24
N ALA A 234 7.38 7.28 15.02
CA ALA A 234 6.34 6.53 14.32
C ALA A 234 6.78 5.08 14.07
N CYS A 235 5.85 4.12 14.19
CA CYS A 235 6.13 2.72 13.92
C CYS A 235 6.58 2.49 12.47
N LEU A 236 7.29 1.39 12.24
CA LEU A 236 7.79 1.02 10.91
C LEU A 236 6.68 0.63 9.93
N ASP A 237 5.44 0.45 10.38
CA ASP A 237 4.35 -0.16 9.61
C ASP A 237 4.10 0.52 8.26
N GLN A 238 4.16 1.85 8.22
CA GLN A 238 3.95 2.59 6.98
C GLN A 238 5.12 2.42 6.00
N LEU A 239 6.36 2.56 6.48
CA LEU A 239 7.53 2.28 5.66
C LEU A 239 7.47 0.83 5.16
N GLN A 240 7.09 -0.11 6.03
CA GLN A 240 6.93 -1.50 5.68
C GLN A 240 5.90 -1.72 4.57
N ASN A 241 4.76 -1.04 4.61
CA ASN A 241 3.77 -1.12 3.55
C ASN A 241 4.29 -0.57 2.22
N TRP A 242 4.96 0.59 2.23
CA TRP A 242 5.52 1.18 1.00
C TRP A 242 6.66 0.35 0.42
N PHE A 243 7.62 -0.07 1.24
CA PHE A 243 8.70 -0.98 0.81
C PHE A 243 8.11 -2.27 0.25
N THR A 244 7.12 -2.86 0.91
CA THR A 244 6.47 -4.10 0.44
C THR A 244 5.76 -3.88 -0.90
N SER A 245 5.04 -2.77 -1.08
CA SER A 245 4.33 -2.47 -2.34
C SER A 245 5.29 -2.29 -3.53
N VAL A 246 6.39 -1.55 -3.35
CA VAL A 246 7.42 -1.39 -4.38
C VAL A 246 8.08 -2.74 -4.69
N ALA A 247 8.39 -3.52 -3.65
CA ALA A 247 9.02 -4.82 -3.82
C ALA A 247 8.12 -5.80 -4.57
N GLU A 248 6.83 -5.89 -4.22
CA GLU A 248 5.84 -6.70 -4.93
C GLU A 248 5.73 -6.32 -6.41
N SER A 249 5.81 -5.02 -6.72
CA SER A 249 5.79 -4.54 -8.11
C SER A 249 7.02 -4.99 -8.88
N LEU A 250 8.22 -4.87 -8.29
CA LEU A 250 9.48 -5.31 -8.90
C LEU A 250 9.54 -6.84 -9.05
N GLN A 251 9.15 -7.60 -8.03
CA GLN A 251 9.12 -9.07 -8.10
C GLN A 251 8.17 -9.54 -9.18
N GLN A 252 7.00 -8.90 -9.29
CA GLN A 252 6.07 -9.25 -10.33
C GLN A 252 6.65 -8.99 -11.72
N ILE A 253 7.32 -7.84 -11.96
CA ILE A 253 8.02 -7.61 -13.23
C ILE A 253 9.04 -8.72 -13.51
N LEU A 254 9.83 -9.15 -12.52
CA LEU A 254 10.77 -10.27 -12.67
C LEU A 254 10.05 -11.58 -13.06
N GLN A 255 8.89 -11.88 -12.46
CA GLN A 255 8.08 -13.04 -12.83
C GLN A 255 7.54 -12.92 -14.26
N GLN A 256 7.07 -11.75 -14.66
CA GLN A 256 6.57 -11.48 -16.01
C GLN A 256 7.69 -11.60 -17.06
N LEU A 257 8.90 -11.14 -16.76
CA LEU A 257 10.08 -11.33 -17.62
C LEU A 257 10.44 -12.81 -17.77
N LYS A 258 10.33 -13.61 -16.70
CA LYS A 258 10.51 -15.06 -16.76
C LYS A 258 9.43 -15.72 -17.62
N LYS A 259 8.18 -15.26 -17.55
CA LYS A 259 7.11 -15.77 -18.40
C LYS A 259 7.33 -15.44 -19.88
N LEU A 260 7.83 -14.24 -20.19
CA LEU A 260 8.24 -13.87 -21.54
C LEU A 260 9.39 -14.75 -22.06
N GLU A 261 10.34 -15.14 -21.19
CA GLU A 261 11.39 -16.10 -21.52
C GLU A 261 10.84 -17.50 -21.85
N GLU A 262 9.85 -17.99 -21.11
CA GLU A 262 9.17 -19.26 -21.47
C GLU A 262 8.50 -19.17 -22.85
N LEU A 263 7.89 -18.03 -23.19
CA LEU A 263 7.27 -17.79 -24.49
C LEU A 263 8.32 -17.67 -25.61
N GLU A 264 9.45 -17.02 -25.34
CA GLU A 264 10.62 -16.96 -26.23
C GLU A 264 11.14 -18.40 -26.52
N GLN A 265 11.29 -19.24 -25.50
CA GLN A 265 11.76 -20.63 -25.67
C GLN A 265 10.82 -21.48 -26.55
N LYS A 266 9.51 -21.25 -26.48
CA LYS A 266 8.53 -21.93 -27.34
C LYS A 266 8.62 -21.47 -28.79
N PHE A 267 8.87 -20.17 -29.02
CA PHE A 267 8.91 -19.56 -30.34
C PHE A 267 9.81 -18.32 -30.34
N THR A 268 10.86 -18.34 -31.16
CA THR A 268 11.84 -17.25 -31.33
C THR A 268 12.23 -17.12 -32.80
N ASP A 269 12.58 -15.91 -33.21
CA ASP A 269 13.22 -15.58 -34.49
C ASP A 269 14.40 -14.61 -34.31
N GLU A 270 15.14 -14.30 -35.38
CA GLU A 270 16.33 -13.42 -35.29
C GLU A 270 16.01 -11.98 -34.85
N ALA A 271 14.77 -11.53 -35.05
CA ALA A 271 14.33 -10.16 -34.77
C ALA A 271 13.47 -10.04 -33.50
N ASP A 272 13.43 -11.08 -32.66
CA ASP A 272 12.51 -11.15 -31.53
C ASP A 272 12.74 -10.00 -30.53
N PRO A 273 11.73 -9.16 -30.29
CA PRO A 273 11.80 -8.10 -29.30
C PRO A 273 12.17 -8.60 -27.90
N ILE A 274 11.71 -9.80 -27.52
CA ILE A 274 11.98 -10.37 -26.20
C ILE A 274 13.48 -10.61 -26.04
N THR A 275 14.10 -11.33 -26.99
CA THR A 275 15.54 -11.61 -26.97
C THR A 275 16.39 -10.33 -26.89
N GLN A 276 15.97 -9.27 -27.58
CA GLN A 276 16.70 -8.01 -27.63
C GLN A 276 16.64 -7.20 -26.32
N GLN A 277 15.48 -7.19 -25.65
CA GLN A 277 15.23 -6.26 -24.53
C GLN A 277 15.24 -6.92 -23.15
N LYS A 278 14.93 -8.23 -23.07
CA LYS A 278 14.77 -8.98 -21.81
C LYS A 278 15.94 -8.80 -20.86
N LYS A 279 17.18 -8.94 -21.35
CA LYS A 279 18.38 -8.84 -20.51
C LYS A 279 18.51 -7.47 -19.83
N GLY A 280 18.33 -6.39 -20.59
CA GLY A 280 18.43 -5.03 -20.05
C GLY A 280 17.31 -4.71 -19.05
N LEU A 281 16.07 -5.15 -19.35
CA LEU A 281 14.94 -4.99 -18.43
C LEU A 281 15.15 -5.78 -17.14
N TYR A 282 15.64 -7.01 -17.24
CA TYR A 282 15.95 -7.86 -16.09
C TYR A 282 17.03 -7.23 -15.21
N GLU A 283 18.17 -6.84 -15.79
CA GLU A 283 19.28 -6.21 -15.05
C GLU A 283 18.83 -4.92 -14.35
N ARG A 284 18.05 -4.08 -15.03
CA ARG A 284 17.50 -2.84 -14.43
C ARG A 284 16.56 -3.15 -13.27
N THR A 285 15.61 -4.05 -13.46
CA THR A 285 14.65 -4.45 -12.42
C THR A 285 15.37 -5.05 -11.21
N TRP A 286 16.35 -5.91 -11.47
CA TRP A 286 17.18 -6.55 -10.44
C TRP A 286 17.97 -5.54 -9.62
N ASN A 287 18.59 -4.54 -10.26
CA ASN A 287 19.35 -3.53 -9.56
C ASN A 287 18.47 -2.68 -8.63
N LEU A 288 17.28 -2.28 -9.10
CA LEU A 288 16.28 -1.59 -8.27
C LEU A 288 15.90 -2.45 -7.06
N PHE A 289 15.61 -3.72 -7.30
CA PHE A 289 15.22 -4.68 -6.27
C PHE A 289 16.30 -4.87 -5.20
N LYS A 290 17.56 -5.04 -5.64
CA LYS A 290 18.72 -5.18 -4.77
C LYS A 290 18.89 -3.95 -3.89
N GLN A 291 18.80 -2.75 -4.47
CA GLN A 291 18.91 -1.49 -3.73
C GLN A 291 17.78 -1.35 -2.69
N LEU A 292 16.56 -1.75 -3.04
CA LEU A 292 15.41 -1.72 -2.14
C LEU A 292 15.63 -2.64 -0.93
N ILE A 293 16.06 -3.89 -1.15
CA ILE A 293 16.36 -4.85 -0.07
C ILE A 293 17.51 -4.34 0.81
N GLN A 294 18.59 -3.83 0.21
CA GLN A 294 19.70 -3.30 0.99
C GLN A 294 19.29 -2.11 1.87
N SER A 295 18.33 -1.31 1.40
CA SER A 295 17.81 -0.15 2.13
C SER A 295 16.74 -0.50 3.16
N SER A 296 16.10 -1.67 3.03
CA SER A 296 15.04 -2.12 3.95
C SER A 296 15.59 -2.65 5.27
N PHE A 297 16.87 -3.02 5.33
CA PHE A 297 17.48 -3.54 6.55
C PHE A 297 17.87 -2.39 7.49
N VAL A 298 17.16 -2.27 8.62
CA VAL A 298 17.32 -1.17 9.58
C VAL A 298 17.44 -1.67 11.01
N VAL A 299 18.00 -0.82 11.87
CA VAL A 299 17.95 -1.02 13.32
C VAL A 299 16.63 -0.42 13.81
N GLU A 300 15.64 -1.23 14.18
CA GLU A 300 14.37 -0.74 14.73
C GLU A 300 14.55 -0.21 16.16
N ARG A 301 15.33 -0.94 16.98
CA ARG A 301 15.65 -0.54 18.35
C ARG A 301 17.16 -0.44 18.53
N GLN A 302 17.61 0.78 18.77
CA GLN A 302 19.02 1.09 19.03
C GLN A 302 19.54 0.34 20.27
N PRO A 303 20.86 0.06 20.34
CA PRO A 303 21.49 -0.58 21.48
C PRO A 303 21.10 0.07 22.81
N CYS A 304 20.50 -0.71 23.70
CA CYS A 304 20.07 -0.23 25.01
C CYS A 304 20.22 -1.31 26.09
N MET A 305 20.66 -0.91 27.28
CA MET A 305 20.74 -1.77 28.45
C MET A 305 19.37 -1.82 29.15
N PRO A 306 18.79 -3.01 29.39
CA PRO A 306 17.50 -3.11 30.09
C PRO A 306 17.49 -2.49 31.49
N THR A 307 18.66 -2.43 32.14
CA THR A 307 18.84 -1.81 33.46
C THR A 307 18.87 -0.27 33.41
N HIS A 308 19.03 0.33 32.24
CA HIS A 308 19.11 1.78 32.04
C HIS A 308 18.35 2.22 30.77
N PRO A 309 17.01 2.02 30.70
CA PRO A 309 16.23 2.26 29.48
C PRO A 309 16.19 3.73 29.04
N GLN A 310 16.47 4.66 29.96
CA GLN A 310 16.49 6.11 29.70
C GLN A 310 17.74 6.58 28.95
N ARG A 311 18.77 5.73 28.80
CA ARG A 311 20.04 6.09 28.14
C ARG A 311 20.38 5.11 27.02
N PRO A 312 19.61 5.10 25.93
CA PRO A 312 19.99 4.34 24.74
C PRO A 312 21.36 4.81 24.22
N LEU A 313 22.07 3.95 23.50
CA LEU A 313 23.41 4.17 22.93
C LEU A 313 24.56 4.32 23.95
N VAL A 314 24.29 4.32 25.26
CA VAL A 314 25.33 4.26 26.30
C VAL A 314 25.47 2.82 26.78
N LEU A 315 26.64 2.22 26.61
CA LEU A 315 26.91 0.83 27.00
C LEU A 315 27.97 0.78 28.10
N LYS A 316 27.70 0.00 29.16
CA LYS A 316 28.65 -0.25 30.24
C LYS A 316 29.30 -1.62 30.07
N THR A 317 30.63 -1.66 30.15
CA THR A 317 31.39 -2.91 30.10
C THR A 317 30.92 -3.90 31.18
N GLY A 318 30.75 -5.16 30.79
CA GLY A 318 30.26 -6.21 31.67
C GLY A 318 28.74 -6.21 31.91
N VAL A 319 27.99 -5.32 31.25
CA VAL A 319 26.52 -5.26 31.34
C VAL A 319 25.89 -5.70 30.01
N GLN A 320 24.83 -6.49 30.09
CA GLN A 320 24.09 -6.94 28.92
C GLN A 320 23.30 -5.78 28.28
N PHE A 321 23.20 -5.80 26.95
CA PHE A 321 22.39 -4.87 26.18
C PHE A 321 21.61 -5.61 25.09
N THR A 322 20.63 -4.93 24.53
CA THR A 322 19.75 -5.45 23.49
C THR A 322 19.73 -4.53 22.28
N VAL A 323 19.61 -5.12 21.09
CA VAL A 323 19.41 -4.44 19.81
C VAL A 323 18.29 -5.19 19.09
N LYS A 324 17.40 -4.47 18.39
CA LYS A 324 16.42 -5.08 17.50
C LYS A 324 16.72 -4.65 16.08
N LEU A 325 17.12 -5.61 15.26
CA LEU A 325 17.22 -5.46 13.82
C LEU A 325 15.86 -5.80 13.22
N SER A 326 15.47 -5.05 12.20
CA SER A 326 14.23 -5.29 11.48
C SER A 326 14.46 -5.11 10.00
N GLU A 327 13.86 -6.03 9.26
CA GLU A 327 13.71 -5.89 7.84
C GLU A 327 12.36 -5.23 7.59
N VAL A 328 12.39 -4.06 6.96
CA VAL A 328 11.17 -3.30 6.66
C VAL A 328 10.34 -4.04 5.62
N LEU A 329 10.96 -4.88 4.78
CA LEU A 329 10.24 -5.79 3.89
C LEU A 329 9.66 -6.99 4.67
N LYS A 330 8.43 -7.38 4.34
CA LYS A 330 7.78 -8.54 4.97
C LYS A 330 8.47 -9.85 4.60
N PHE A 331 8.66 -10.73 5.59
CA PHE A 331 9.49 -11.93 5.50
C PHE A 331 9.06 -12.96 4.43
N TRP A 332 7.75 -13.16 4.21
CA TRP A 332 7.25 -14.10 3.18
C TRP A 332 7.74 -13.77 1.77
N PHE A 333 8.10 -12.51 1.55
CA PHE A 333 8.60 -12.01 0.30
C PHE A 333 10.00 -12.56 -0.01
N LEU A 334 10.85 -12.66 1.01
CA LEU A 334 12.22 -13.15 0.89
C LEU A 334 12.26 -14.66 0.67
N ASP A 335 11.37 -15.39 1.35
CA ASP A 335 11.23 -16.84 1.16
C ASP A 335 10.77 -17.17 -0.28
N SER A 336 9.72 -16.49 -0.77
CA SER A 336 9.25 -16.66 -2.15
C SER A 336 10.30 -16.28 -3.19
N PHE A 337 11.12 -15.28 -2.90
CA PHE A 337 12.20 -14.86 -3.79
C PHE A 337 13.41 -15.81 -3.77
N HIS A 338 13.74 -16.37 -2.61
CA HIS A 338 14.80 -17.37 -2.49
C HIS A 338 14.49 -18.61 -3.33
N ASP A 339 13.23 -19.08 -3.29
CA ASP A 339 12.74 -20.17 -4.15
C ASP A 339 12.80 -19.79 -5.64
N TRP A 340 12.48 -18.54 -5.97
CA TRP A 340 12.56 -18.03 -7.35
C TRP A 340 14.01 -17.94 -7.88
N LEU A 341 14.98 -17.55 -7.05
CA LEU A 341 16.39 -17.54 -7.42
C LEU A 341 16.94 -18.94 -7.67
N HIS A 342 16.55 -19.90 -6.82
CA HIS A 342 17.00 -21.29 -6.96
C HIS A 342 16.41 -22.02 -8.16
N THR A 343 15.18 -21.69 -8.55
CA THR A 343 14.58 -22.21 -9.78
C THR A 343 15.21 -21.58 -11.03
N SER A 344 15.46 -20.28 -11.02
CA SER A 344 16.03 -19.57 -12.19
C SER A 344 17.52 -19.88 -12.42
N SER A 345 18.28 -20.26 -11.38
CA SER A 345 19.69 -20.68 -11.53
C SER A 345 19.86 -22.11 -12.06
N ARG A 346 18.81 -22.94 -12.09
CA ARG A 346 18.88 -24.32 -12.60
C ARG A 346 18.67 -24.44 -14.10
N ASP A 347 18.07 -23.43 -14.74
CA ASP A 347 17.78 -23.42 -16.17
C ASP A 347 18.89 -22.75 -17.02
N GLY A 348 19.99 -22.32 -16.38
CA GLY A 348 21.08 -21.56 -17.00
C GLY A 348 22.44 -22.26 -17.07
N SER A 349 22.51 -23.58 -16.87
CA SER A 349 23.78 -24.35 -16.92
C SER A 349 23.75 -25.47 -17.94
#